data_AF-A0A2J0MGB1-F1
#
_entry.id   AF-A0A2J0MGB1-F1
#
_cell.length_a   1.000
_cell.length_b   1.000
_cell.length_c   1.000
_cell.angle_alpha   90.00
_cell.angle_beta   90.00
_cell.angle_gamma   90.00
#
_symmetry.space_group_name_H-M   'P 1'
#
loop_
_entity.id
_entity.type
_entity.pdbx_description
1 polymer ?
#
loop_
_entity_poly.entity_id
_entity_poly.type
_entity_poly.pdbx_seq_one_letter_code
_entity_poly.pdbx_strand_id
1 'polypeptide(L)'
;MVYSSENNIFSKEVSRKAEIYYQRIAYGLGYGRHSGFWTWDNSVKIFIYHDRDSYLKASGQPEWSQGSADYKNKTISSCEGSTSLIGSVLPHEIAHLIFKYSMEFKDNVPIWLDEGVAQWEESDAARHELLTKAKELYEKDTLLSIKGILRLNIKFIDKNGKRFYFRTVRTKEGALGIVVLSPDVLINTYYIKSGALVGYLIGFYGNDRFKDLCQRICNN
;
A
#
# COMPACT_ATOMS: atom_id res chain seq x y z
N MET A 1 8.88 2.36 -17.90
CA MET A 1 10.30 2.52 -18.33
C MET A 1 11.18 2.78 -17.10
N VAL A 2 12.30 2.07 -16.94
CA VAL A 2 13.23 2.29 -15.80
C VAL A 2 14.38 3.18 -16.24
N TYR A 3 14.66 4.21 -15.45
CA TYR A 3 15.77 5.13 -15.59
C TYR A 3 16.70 4.95 -14.40
N SER A 4 17.97 4.67 -14.68
CA SER A 4 19.02 4.56 -13.68
C SER A 4 20.26 5.31 -14.17
N SER A 5 21.03 5.89 -13.24
CA SER A 5 22.32 6.51 -13.55
C SER A 5 23.32 5.52 -14.14
N GLU A 6 23.15 4.22 -13.85
CA GLU A 6 23.97 3.14 -14.40
C GLU A 6 23.08 1.98 -14.90
N ASN A 7 23.35 1.47 -16.11
CA ASN A 7 22.66 0.30 -16.66
C ASN A 7 23.16 -1.00 -15.99
N ASN A 8 22.88 -1.15 -14.69
CA ASN A 8 23.36 -2.23 -13.86
C ASN A 8 22.33 -3.37 -13.71
N ILE A 9 22.79 -4.50 -13.17
CA ILE A 9 21.98 -5.72 -12.96
C ILE A 9 20.74 -5.41 -12.12
N PHE A 10 20.88 -4.55 -11.11
CA PHE A 10 19.79 -4.16 -10.22
C PHE A 10 18.66 -3.46 -10.97
N SER A 11 18.98 -2.49 -11.84
CA SER A 11 17.99 -1.75 -12.64
C SER A 11 17.23 -2.66 -13.61
N LYS A 12 17.92 -3.64 -14.20
CA LYS A 12 17.28 -4.67 -15.04
C LYS A 12 16.34 -5.56 -14.24
N GLU A 13 16.72 -5.95 -13.03
CA GLU A 13 15.87 -6.74 -12.14
C GLU A 13 14.64 -5.94 -11.69
N VAL A 14 14.80 -4.67 -11.32
CA VAL A 14 13.68 -3.76 -11.02
C VAL A 14 12.72 -3.68 -12.21
N SER A 15 13.24 -3.49 -13.43
CA SER A 15 12.40 -3.43 -14.63
C SER A 15 11.62 -4.72 -14.86
N ARG A 16 12.27 -5.87 -14.71
CA ARG A 16 11.65 -7.18 -14.88
C ARG A 16 10.58 -7.42 -13.82
N LYS A 17 10.87 -7.08 -12.57
CA LYS A 17 9.94 -7.23 -11.45
C LYS A 17 8.75 -6.30 -11.55
N ALA A 18 8.95 -5.05 -11.99
CA ALA A 18 7.87 -4.10 -12.23
C ALA A 18 6.84 -4.64 -13.23
N GLU A 19 7.29 -5.25 -14.33
CA GLU A 19 6.39 -5.85 -15.33
C GLU A 19 5.61 -7.06 -14.75
N ILE A 20 6.29 -7.91 -13.99
CA ILE A 20 5.64 -9.05 -13.30
C ILE A 20 4.56 -8.54 -12.32
N TYR A 21 4.89 -7.53 -11.52
CA TYR A 21 3.96 -6.95 -10.56
C TYR A 21 2.80 -6.26 -11.27
N TYR A 22 3.05 -5.50 -12.33
CA TYR A 22 2.00 -4.88 -13.14
C TYR A 22 0.99 -5.92 -13.63
N GLN A 23 1.46 -7.00 -14.27
CA GLN A 23 0.58 -8.04 -14.80
C GLN A 23 -0.19 -8.76 -13.69
N ARG A 24 0.50 -9.15 -12.62
CA ARG A 24 -0.11 -9.86 -11.49
C ARG A 24 -1.17 -9.00 -10.79
N ILE A 25 -0.85 -7.74 -10.48
CA ILE A 25 -1.73 -6.83 -9.75
C ILE A 25 -2.91 -6.41 -10.63
N ALA A 26 -2.68 -6.05 -11.90
CA ALA A 26 -3.77 -5.69 -12.81
C ALA A 26 -4.76 -6.85 -12.99
N TYR A 27 -4.26 -8.09 -13.10
CA TYR A 27 -5.13 -9.27 -13.14
C TYR A 27 -5.81 -9.53 -11.78
N GLY A 28 -5.05 -9.47 -10.69
CA GLY A 28 -5.52 -9.71 -9.32
C GLY A 28 -6.61 -8.75 -8.86
N LEU A 29 -6.60 -7.51 -9.34
CA LEU A 29 -7.62 -6.52 -9.03
C LEU A 29 -8.77 -6.46 -10.06
N GLY A 30 -8.83 -7.39 -11.03
CA GLY A 30 -9.91 -7.45 -12.02
C GLY A 30 -9.82 -6.40 -13.13
N TYR A 31 -8.60 -5.94 -13.45
CA TYR A 31 -8.29 -4.94 -14.49
C TYR A 31 -7.49 -5.51 -15.68
N GLY A 32 -7.52 -6.83 -15.88
CA GLY A 32 -6.73 -7.52 -16.90
C GLY A 32 -6.99 -7.05 -18.34
N ARG A 33 -5.89 -6.80 -19.08
CA ARG A 33 -5.64 -6.61 -20.54
C ARG A 33 -6.62 -5.86 -21.46
N HIS A 34 -7.90 -5.68 -21.14
CA HIS A 34 -8.84 -4.99 -22.01
C HIS A 34 -8.70 -3.46 -22.00
N SER A 35 -7.87 -2.90 -21.13
CA SER A 35 -7.78 -1.45 -20.90
C SER A 35 -6.68 -0.72 -21.68
N GLY A 36 -5.77 -1.40 -22.39
CA GLY A 36 -4.63 -0.76 -23.08
C GLY A 36 -3.71 0.05 -22.15
N PHE A 37 -3.87 -0.15 -20.84
CA PHE A 37 -3.33 0.68 -19.77
C PHE A 37 -1.80 0.61 -19.73
N TRP A 38 -1.17 1.78 -19.61
CA TRP A 38 0.29 1.99 -19.53
C TRP A 38 1.13 1.34 -20.64
N THR A 39 0.55 1.17 -21.83
CA THR A 39 1.32 0.82 -23.01
C THR A 39 2.04 2.06 -23.58
N TRP A 40 3.22 1.84 -24.17
CA TRP A 40 3.97 2.86 -24.92
C TRP A 40 4.32 4.10 -24.08
N ASP A 41 3.96 5.29 -24.57
CA ASP A 41 4.28 6.60 -23.97
C ASP A 41 3.54 6.87 -22.64
N ASN A 42 2.59 6.02 -22.27
CA ASN A 42 1.84 6.12 -21.02
C ASN A 42 2.44 5.28 -19.87
N SER A 43 3.63 4.70 -20.05
CA SER A 43 4.26 3.83 -19.05
C SER A 43 4.74 4.59 -17.80
N VAL A 44 4.64 3.93 -16.64
CA VAL A 44 5.21 4.42 -15.38
C VAL A 44 6.73 4.53 -15.51
N LYS A 45 7.29 5.66 -15.05
CA LYS A 45 8.74 5.87 -15.03
C LYS A 45 9.29 5.48 -13.66
N ILE A 46 10.29 4.61 -13.62
CA ILE A 46 10.92 4.20 -12.35
C ILE A 46 12.32 4.80 -12.31
N PHE A 47 12.60 5.65 -11.33
CA PHE A 47 13.91 6.26 -11.10
C PHE A 47 14.64 5.53 -9.98
N ILE A 48 15.81 4.98 -10.30
CA ILE A 48 16.70 4.35 -9.33
C ILE A 48 17.93 5.24 -9.16
N TYR A 49 18.05 5.84 -7.98
CA TYR A 49 19.19 6.68 -7.60
C TYR A 49 20.32 5.81 -7.05
N HIS A 50 21.57 6.25 -7.27
CA HIS A 50 22.75 5.51 -6.82
C HIS A 50 22.78 5.29 -5.29
N ASP A 51 22.37 6.30 -4.52
CA ASP A 51 22.42 6.28 -3.07
C ASP A 51 21.19 6.94 -2.44
N ARG A 52 21.06 6.76 -1.12
CA ARG A 52 19.95 7.27 -0.32
C ARG A 52 19.86 8.80 -0.33
N ASP A 53 21.00 9.49 -0.26
CA ASP A 53 21.03 10.96 -0.18
C ASP A 53 20.57 11.58 -1.49
N SER A 54 21.01 11.02 -2.61
CA SER A 54 20.57 11.36 -3.97
C SER A 54 19.05 11.17 -4.13
N TYR A 55 18.52 10.05 -3.64
CA TYR A 55 17.08 9.78 -3.63
C TYR A 55 16.30 10.80 -2.78
N LEU A 56 16.70 11.04 -1.54
CA LEU A 56 15.98 11.94 -0.63
C LEU A 56 16.01 13.38 -1.16
N LYS A 57 17.16 13.83 -1.68
CA LYS A 57 17.32 15.16 -2.28
C LYS A 57 16.43 15.36 -3.51
N ALA A 58 16.34 14.36 -4.39
CA ALA A 58 15.57 14.46 -5.62
C ALA A 58 14.06 14.27 -5.41
N SER A 59 13.67 13.40 -4.45
CA SER A 59 12.26 13.10 -4.17
C SER A 59 11.61 14.05 -3.16
N GLY A 60 12.41 14.74 -2.32
CA GLY A 60 11.91 15.57 -1.21
C GLY A 60 11.26 14.75 -0.08
N GLN A 61 11.46 13.43 -0.07
CA GLN A 61 10.86 12.52 0.91
C GLN A 61 11.60 12.58 2.25
N PRO A 62 10.92 12.22 3.36
CA PRO A 62 11.55 12.19 4.68
C PRO A 62 12.60 11.07 4.77
N GLU A 63 13.52 11.21 5.73
CA GLU A 63 14.69 10.34 5.89
C GLU A 63 14.35 8.86 6.07
N TRP A 64 13.16 8.49 6.53
CA TRP A 64 12.74 7.09 6.67
C TRP A 64 12.22 6.46 5.36
N SER A 65 12.00 7.25 4.31
CA SER A 65 11.46 6.75 3.04
C SER A 65 12.47 5.85 2.32
N GLN A 66 12.00 4.70 1.81
CA GLN A 66 12.81 3.76 1.03
C GLN A 66 12.37 3.72 -0.45
N GLY A 67 11.28 4.39 -0.77
CA GLY A 67 10.78 4.69 -2.10
C GLY A 67 9.46 5.43 -1.99
N SER A 68 8.98 5.96 -3.11
CA SER A 68 7.69 6.65 -3.20
C SER A 68 7.19 6.68 -4.63
N ALA A 69 5.86 6.77 -4.80
CA ALA A 69 5.26 7.14 -6.07
C ALA A 69 4.76 8.60 -6.10
N ASP A 70 4.97 9.24 -7.24
CA ASP A 70 4.22 10.42 -7.67
C ASP A 70 3.11 9.95 -8.63
N TYR A 71 1.89 9.97 -8.13
CA TYR A 71 0.71 9.52 -8.88
C TYR A 71 0.35 10.44 -10.03
N LYS A 72 0.64 11.74 -9.92
CA LYS A 72 0.33 12.74 -10.94
C LYS A 72 1.25 12.57 -12.13
N ASN A 73 2.54 12.37 -11.86
CA ASN A 73 3.57 12.22 -12.88
C ASN A 73 3.80 10.75 -13.30
N LYS A 74 3.11 9.79 -12.66
CA LYS A 74 3.27 8.34 -12.87
C LYS A 74 4.72 7.91 -12.72
N THR A 75 5.36 8.35 -11.64
CA THR A 75 6.76 8.03 -11.38
C THR A 75 6.92 7.27 -10.07
N ILE A 76 7.82 6.30 -10.02
CA ILE A 76 8.26 5.63 -8.79
C ILE A 76 9.74 5.96 -8.61
N SER A 77 10.15 6.32 -7.41
CA SER A 77 11.52 6.70 -7.09
C SER A 77 12.04 5.88 -5.92
N SER A 78 13.27 5.37 -6.00
CA SER A 78 13.97 4.66 -4.91
C SER A 78 15.50 4.68 -5.14
N CYS A 79 16.29 4.11 -4.24
CA CYS A 79 17.75 4.01 -4.38
C CYS A 79 18.24 2.56 -4.49
N GLU A 80 19.45 2.39 -5.02
CA GLU A 80 20.13 1.09 -5.03
C GLU A 80 20.35 0.55 -3.62
N GLY A 81 20.42 -0.78 -3.50
CA GLY A 81 20.64 -1.45 -2.21
C GLY A 81 19.45 -1.37 -1.24
N SER A 82 18.33 -0.75 -1.62
CA SER A 82 17.09 -0.78 -0.83
C SER A 82 16.57 -2.22 -0.75
N THR A 83 16.82 -2.88 0.37
CA THR A 83 16.57 -4.31 0.59
C THR A 83 15.09 -4.70 0.47
N SER A 84 14.20 -3.74 0.73
CA SER A 84 12.75 -3.90 0.65
C SER A 84 12.16 -3.53 -0.73
N LEU A 85 12.95 -2.93 -1.63
CA LEU A 85 12.42 -2.33 -2.85
C LEU A 85 11.67 -3.36 -3.70
N ILE A 86 12.32 -4.45 -4.07
CA ILE A 86 11.73 -5.43 -4.98
C ILE A 86 10.54 -6.15 -4.31
N GLY A 87 10.66 -6.53 -3.03
CA GLY A 87 9.68 -7.40 -2.37
C GLY A 87 8.48 -6.67 -1.74
N SER A 88 8.60 -5.38 -1.46
CA SER A 88 7.61 -4.62 -0.70
C SER A 88 7.30 -3.30 -1.40
N VAL A 89 8.26 -2.36 -1.49
CA VAL A 89 7.99 -0.99 -1.97
C VAL A 89 7.52 -0.97 -3.42
N LEU A 90 8.20 -1.66 -4.34
CA LEU A 90 7.87 -1.64 -5.76
C LEU A 90 6.45 -2.17 -6.05
N PRO A 91 6.05 -3.36 -5.59
CA PRO A 91 4.67 -3.82 -5.79
C PRO A 91 3.64 -2.92 -5.08
N HIS A 92 3.96 -2.37 -3.90
CA HIS A 92 3.11 -1.45 -3.15
C HIS A 92 2.80 -0.18 -3.96
N GLU A 93 3.82 0.49 -4.47
CA GLU A 93 3.67 1.71 -5.27
C GLU A 93 2.96 1.46 -6.61
N ILE A 94 3.24 0.32 -7.27
CA ILE A 94 2.55 -0.09 -8.49
C ILE A 94 1.06 -0.34 -8.20
N ALA A 95 0.72 -0.96 -7.07
CA ALA A 95 -0.66 -1.22 -6.67
C ALA A 95 -1.45 0.08 -6.48
N HIS A 96 -0.90 1.08 -5.80
CA HIS A 96 -1.53 2.41 -5.71
C HIS A 96 -1.83 3.01 -7.07
N LEU A 97 -0.86 2.98 -7.99
CA LEU A 97 -1.02 3.55 -9.33
C LEU A 97 -2.10 2.82 -10.15
N ILE A 98 -2.13 1.48 -10.12
CA ILE A 98 -3.16 0.67 -10.81
C ILE A 98 -4.54 0.94 -10.19
N PHE A 99 -4.60 0.94 -8.87
CA PHE A 99 -5.84 1.10 -8.12
C PHE A 99 -6.46 2.48 -8.34
N LYS A 100 -5.67 3.56 -8.20
CA LYS A 100 -6.12 4.94 -8.44
C LYS A 100 -6.61 5.15 -9.86
N TYR A 101 -5.87 4.65 -10.86
CA TYR A 101 -6.33 4.74 -12.24
C TYR A 101 -7.69 4.06 -12.44
N SER A 102 -7.85 2.89 -11.83
CA SER A 102 -9.08 2.12 -11.95
C SER A 102 -10.28 2.77 -11.26
N MET A 103 -10.01 3.60 -10.26
CA MET A 103 -10.97 4.49 -9.62
C MET A 103 -11.09 5.85 -10.35
N GLU A 104 -10.54 5.97 -11.57
CA GLU A 104 -10.54 7.21 -12.38
C GLU A 104 -9.90 8.42 -11.68
N PHE A 105 -8.90 8.16 -10.84
CA PHE A 105 -8.20 9.17 -10.02
C PHE A 105 -9.13 10.01 -9.13
N LYS A 106 -10.23 9.43 -8.66
CA LYS A 106 -11.13 10.10 -7.72
C LYS A 106 -10.41 10.41 -6.40
N ASP A 107 -10.64 11.62 -5.88
CA ASP A 107 -10.01 12.11 -4.65
C ASP A 107 -10.64 11.53 -3.36
N ASN A 108 -11.79 10.88 -3.46
CA ASN A 108 -12.55 10.34 -2.32
C ASN A 108 -12.23 8.88 -1.96
N VAL A 109 -11.20 8.27 -2.56
CA VAL A 109 -10.79 6.90 -2.21
C VAL A 109 -10.43 6.85 -0.71
N PRO A 110 -11.11 6.02 0.12
CA PRO A 110 -10.79 5.91 1.53
C PRO A 110 -9.36 5.40 1.75
N ILE A 111 -8.62 6.01 2.67
CA ILE A 111 -7.22 5.69 2.93
C ILE A 111 -7.03 4.20 3.26
N TRP A 112 -7.95 3.59 4.02
CA TRP A 112 -7.82 2.18 4.43
C TRP A 112 -7.88 1.25 3.20
N LEU A 113 -8.61 1.66 2.17
CA LEU A 113 -8.79 0.87 0.96
C LEU A 113 -7.56 1.03 0.06
N ASP A 114 -7.09 2.26 -0.15
CA ASP A 114 -5.90 2.57 -0.95
C ASP A 114 -4.66 1.85 -0.38
N GLU A 115 -4.38 2.05 0.91
CA GLU A 115 -3.24 1.43 1.60
C GLU A 115 -3.41 -0.08 1.78
N GLY A 116 -4.65 -0.54 1.99
CA GLY A 116 -4.95 -1.97 2.15
C GLY A 116 -4.71 -2.75 0.87
N VAL A 117 -5.08 -2.20 -0.29
CA VAL A 117 -4.77 -2.77 -1.61
C VAL A 117 -3.26 -2.82 -1.82
N ALA A 118 -2.56 -1.72 -1.53
CA ALA A 118 -1.11 -1.67 -1.71
C ALA A 118 -0.36 -2.68 -0.83
N GLN A 119 -0.71 -2.77 0.46
CA GLN A 119 -0.16 -3.76 1.40
C GLN A 119 -0.45 -5.21 0.98
N TRP A 120 -1.67 -5.49 0.52
CA TRP A 120 -2.04 -6.84 0.09
C TRP A 120 -1.28 -7.27 -1.17
N GLU A 121 -1.04 -6.34 -2.08
CA GLU A 121 -0.31 -6.60 -3.31
C GLU A 121 1.21 -6.69 -3.12
N GLU A 122 1.75 -6.64 -1.91
CA GLU A 122 3.18 -6.90 -1.68
C GLU A 122 3.57 -8.37 -1.97
N SER A 123 4.80 -8.77 -1.63
CA SER A 123 5.24 -10.16 -1.78
C SER A 123 4.43 -11.13 -0.89
N ASP A 124 4.44 -12.40 -1.25
CA ASP A 124 3.81 -13.48 -0.47
C ASP A 124 4.33 -13.54 0.97
N ALA A 125 5.63 -13.30 1.16
CA ALA A 125 6.26 -13.20 2.47
C ALA A 125 5.70 -12.02 3.28
N ALA A 126 5.58 -10.84 2.66
CA ALA A 126 5.01 -9.65 3.30
C ALA A 126 3.53 -9.84 3.66
N ARG A 127 2.73 -10.46 2.77
CA ARG A 127 1.33 -10.83 3.09
C ARG A 127 1.24 -11.80 4.27
N HIS A 128 2.12 -12.81 4.31
CA HIS A 128 2.13 -13.77 5.41
C HIS A 128 2.49 -13.11 6.75
N GLU A 129 3.49 -12.22 6.74
CA GLU A 129 3.87 -11.43 7.90
C GLU A 129 2.72 -10.51 8.35
N LEU A 130 2.05 -9.84 7.41
CA LEU A 130 0.90 -8.98 7.68
C LEU A 130 -0.23 -9.76 8.36
N LEU A 131 -0.58 -10.95 7.85
CA LEU A 131 -1.63 -11.79 8.45
C LEU A 131 -1.21 -12.33 9.82
N THR A 132 0.07 -12.65 10.02
CA THR A 132 0.62 -13.04 11.32
C THR A 132 0.47 -11.91 12.34
N LYS A 133 0.89 -10.68 11.98
CA LYS A 133 0.72 -9.50 12.84
C LYS A 133 -0.75 -9.17 13.11
N ALA A 134 -1.62 -9.33 12.11
CA ALA A 134 -3.06 -9.14 12.29
C ALA A 134 -3.64 -10.13 13.32
N LYS A 135 -3.19 -11.40 13.27
CA LYS A 135 -3.54 -12.42 14.26
C LYS A 135 -3.01 -12.06 15.65
N GLU A 136 -1.77 -11.61 15.77
CA GLU A 136 -1.21 -11.18 17.06
C GLU A 136 -2.00 -10.02 17.69
N LEU A 137 -2.40 -9.03 16.88
CA LEU A 137 -3.24 -7.92 17.34
C LEU A 137 -4.65 -8.40 17.77
N TYR A 138 -5.19 -9.41 17.09
CA TYR A 138 -6.44 -10.06 17.49
C TYR A 138 -6.29 -10.78 18.83
N GLU A 139 -5.25 -11.59 19.01
CA GLU A 139 -5.01 -12.33 20.27
C GLU A 139 -4.76 -11.41 21.47
N LYS A 140 -4.24 -10.21 21.23
CA LYS A 140 -3.97 -9.17 22.24
C LYS A 140 -5.13 -8.21 22.46
N ASP A 141 -6.28 -8.39 21.81
CA ASP A 141 -7.43 -7.49 21.86
C ASP A 141 -7.12 -6.02 21.46
N THR A 142 -6.09 -5.81 20.63
CA THR A 142 -5.67 -4.47 20.18
C THR A 142 -6.04 -4.19 18.72
N LEU A 143 -6.65 -5.15 18.04
CA LEU A 143 -7.08 -5.00 16.65
C LEU A 143 -8.21 -3.96 16.53
N LEU A 144 -7.99 -2.95 15.69
CA LEU A 144 -8.99 -1.90 15.45
C LEU A 144 -10.30 -2.49 14.89
N SER A 145 -11.42 -1.97 15.39
CA SER A 145 -12.74 -2.27 14.85
C SER A 145 -12.88 -1.78 13.40
N ILE A 146 -13.76 -2.41 12.61
CA ILE A 146 -14.06 -1.98 11.23
C ILE A 146 -14.51 -0.50 11.22
N LYS A 147 -15.43 -0.13 12.11
CA LYS A 147 -15.87 1.27 12.25
C LYS A 147 -14.71 2.22 12.56
N GLY A 148 -13.71 1.76 13.32
CA GLY A 148 -12.50 2.51 13.65
C GLY A 148 -11.67 2.83 12.41
N ILE A 149 -11.35 1.82 11.59
CA ILE A 149 -10.54 2.04 10.37
C ILE A 149 -11.28 2.87 9.32
N LEU A 150 -12.60 2.70 9.16
CA LEU A 150 -13.38 3.43 8.15
C LEU A 150 -13.43 4.95 8.43
N ARG A 151 -13.23 5.35 9.69
CA ARG A 151 -13.33 6.75 10.13
C ARG A 151 -11.98 7.39 10.43
N LEU A 152 -10.92 6.59 10.56
CA LEU A 152 -9.62 7.10 10.94
C LEU A 152 -8.94 7.73 9.73
N ASN A 153 -8.55 8.99 9.85
CA ASN A 153 -7.67 9.63 8.89
C ASN A 153 -6.26 9.72 9.49
N ILE A 154 -5.41 8.76 9.14
CA ILE A 154 -4.04 8.66 9.64
C ILE A 154 -3.13 9.78 9.13
N LYS A 155 -3.49 10.49 8.04
CA LYS A 155 -2.67 11.58 7.48
C LYS A 155 -2.57 12.80 8.41
N PHE A 156 -3.51 12.93 9.35
CA PHE A 156 -3.50 14.01 10.36
C PHE A 156 -2.90 13.59 11.70
N ILE A 157 -2.31 12.40 11.78
CA ILE A 157 -1.67 11.91 12.99
C ILE A 157 -0.19 12.25 12.93
N ASP A 158 0.26 13.11 13.84
CA ASP A 158 1.69 13.35 14.05
C ASP A 158 2.32 12.10 14.66
N LYS A 159 3.13 11.40 13.85
CA LYS A 159 3.83 10.17 14.24
C LYS A 159 4.79 10.38 15.42
N ASN A 160 5.35 11.59 15.56
CA ASN A 160 6.28 11.95 16.63
C ASN A 160 5.58 12.68 17.79
N GLY A 161 4.25 12.80 17.72
CA GLY A 161 3.45 13.46 18.74
C GLY A 161 3.47 12.68 20.06
N LYS A 162 3.33 13.41 21.17
CA LYS A 162 3.18 12.81 22.51
C LYS A 162 1.72 12.47 22.85
N ARG A 163 0.82 12.57 21.88
CA ARG A 163 -0.63 12.37 22.08
C ARG A 163 -0.95 10.88 22.05
N PHE A 164 -1.73 10.42 23.02
CA PHE A 164 -2.31 9.08 23.01
C PHE A 164 -3.68 9.09 22.36
N TYR A 165 -4.01 7.99 21.68
CA TYR A 165 -5.28 7.81 21.01
C TYR A 165 -6.08 6.69 21.68
N PHE A 166 -7.29 7.01 22.07
CA PHE A 166 -8.26 6.05 22.61
C PHE A 166 -9.08 5.47 21.46
N ARG A 167 -9.13 4.13 21.36
CA ARG A 167 -9.89 3.45 20.32
C ARG A 167 -10.75 2.36 20.91
N THR A 168 -11.98 2.27 20.41
CA THR A 168 -12.89 1.17 20.73
C THR A 168 -12.49 -0.07 19.94
N VAL A 169 -12.27 -1.16 20.68
CA VAL A 169 -11.95 -2.48 20.16
C VAL A 169 -13.05 -3.45 20.58
N ARG A 170 -13.12 -4.59 19.87
CA ARG A 170 -13.92 -5.73 20.30
C ARG A 170 -12.93 -6.83 20.68
N THR A 171 -13.00 -7.32 21.91
CA THR A 171 -12.14 -8.40 22.36
C THR A 171 -12.49 -9.70 21.61
N LYS A 172 -11.61 -10.69 21.67
CA LYS A 172 -11.84 -12.02 21.11
C LYS A 172 -13.08 -12.71 21.71
N GLU A 173 -13.43 -12.41 22.97
CA GLU A 173 -14.67 -12.86 23.61
C GLU A 173 -15.91 -12.03 23.20
N GLY A 174 -15.72 -11.02 22.35
CA GLY A 174 -16.79 -10.18 21.84
C GLY A 174 -17.16 -8.99 22.73
N ALA A 175 -16.45 -8.77 23.84
CA ALA A 175 -16.68 -7.63 24.72
C ALA A 175 -16.19 -6.31 24.09
N LEU A 176 -16.79 -5.19 24.49
CA LEU A 176 -16.30 -3.87 24.09
C LEU A 176 -15.14 -3.46 25.01
N GLY A 177 -14.01 -3.12 24.40
CA GLY A 177 -12.83 -2.63 25.09
C GLY A 177 -12.39 -1.25 24.60
N ILE A 178 -11.52 -0.62 25.38
CA ILE A 178 -10.80 0.59 24.98
C ILE A 178 -9.31 0.28 25.01
N VAL A 179 -8.62 0.57 23.91
CA VAL A 179 -7.17 0.52 23.83
C VAL A 179 -6.60 1.94 23.75
N VAL A 180 -5.48 2.15 24.44
CA VAL A 180 -4.69 3.38 24.40
C VAL A 180 -3.46 3.13 23.57
N LEU A 181 -3.30 3.88 22.48
CA LEU A 181 -2.23 3.67 21.51
C LEU A 181 -1.40 4.95 21.36
N SER A 182 -0.08 4.80 21.27
CA SER A 182 0.79 5.85 20.77
C SER A 182 0.53 6.08 19.27
N PRO A 183 0.96 7.22 18.69
CA PRO A 183 0.71 7.51 17.27
C PRO A 183 1.28 6.44 16.33
N ASP A 184 2.50 5.99 16.58
CA ASP A 184 3.19 4.97 15.78
C ASP A 184 2.47 3.62 15.83
N VAL A 185 2.05 3.17 17.02
CA VAL A 185 1.31 1.92 17.17
C VAL A 185 -0.04 2.03 16.47
N LEU A 186 -0.77 3.15 16.62
CA LEU A 186 -2.05 3.35 15.94
C LEU A 186 -1.92 3.29 14.42
N ILE A 187 -0.92 3.96 13.86
CA ILE A 187 -0.65 3.97 12.42
C ILE A 187 -0.31 2.55 11.94
N ASN A 188 0.56 1.84 12.64
CA ASN A 188 0.93 0.46 12.29
C ASN A 188 -0.26 -0.49 12.36
N THR A 189 -1.06 -0.43 13.43
CA THR A 189 -2.29 -1.23 13.57
C THR A 189 -3.28 -0.92 12.45
N TYR A 190 -3.37 0.34 12.02
CA TYR A 190 -4.22 0.74 10.90
C TYR A 190 -3.77 0.09 9.58
N TYR A 191 -2.48 0.14 9.25
CA TYR A 191 -1.96 -0.50 8.03
C TYR A 191 -2.18 -2.02 8.03
N ILE A 192 -1.84 -2.68 9.14
CA ILE A 192 -2.02 -4.14 9.28
C ILE A 192 -3.50 -4.52 9.11
N LYS A 193 -4.41 -3.79 9.79
CA LYS A 193 -5.84 -4.06 9.69
C LYS A 193 -6.38 -3.79 8.29
N SER A 194 -5.90 -2.73 7.63
CA SER A 194 -6.32 -2.35 6.28
C SER A 194 -5.96 -3.44 5.26
N GLY A 195 -4.70 -3.88 5.24
CA GLY A 195 -4.26 -4.97 4.35
C GLY A 195 -4.97 -6.29 4.65
N ALA A 196 -5.17 -6.62 5.92
CA ALA A 196 -5.85 -7.87 6.30
C ALA A 196 -7.33 -7.84 5.91
N LEU A 197 -7.99 -6.70 6.04
CA LEU A 197 -9.37 -6.52 5.61
C LEU A 197 -9.49 -6.62 4.08
N VAL A 198 -8.63 -5.93 3.33
CA VAL A 198 -8.65 -6.02 1.86
C VAL A 198 -8.40 -7.45 1.40
N GLY A 199 -7.42 -8.15 1.98
CA GLY A 199 -7.18 -9.56 1.68
C GLY A 199 -8.38 -10.46 1.96
N TYR A 200 -9.07 -10.24 3.09
CA TYR A 200 -10.33 -10.93 3.38
C TYR A 200 -11.41 -10.62 2.33
N LEU A 201 -11.60 -9.36 1.96
CA LEU A 201 -12.61 -8.95 0.97
C LEU A 201 -12.34 -9.57 -0.41
N ILE A 202 -11.09 -9.57 -0.86
CA ILE A 202 -10.68 -10.21 -2.13
C ILE A 202 -10.95 -11.72 -2.05
N GLY A 203 -10.53 -12.39 -0.98
CA GLY A 203 -10.74 -13.84 -0.82
C GLY A 203 -12.22 -14.23 -0.69
N PHE A 204 -13.04 -13.39 -0.05
CA PHE A 204 -14.46 -13.65 0.17
C PHE A 204 -15.32 -13.37 -1.07
N TYR A 205 -15.07 -12.25 -1.76
CA TYR A 205 -15.89 -11.82 -2.90
C TYR A 205 -15.34 -12.30 -4.25
N GLY A 206 -14.05 -12.60 -4.34
CA GLY A 206 -13.34 -12.73 -5.61
C GLY A 206 -13.03 -11.37 -6.25
N ASN A 207 -12.09 -11.36 -7.19
CA ASN A 207 -11.50 -10.14 -7.75
C ASN A 207 -12.54 -9.22 -8.40
N ASP A 208 -13.46 -9.76 -9.20
CA ASP A 208 -14.45 -8.96 -9.95
C ASP A 208 -15.44 -8.24 -9.02
N ARG A 209 -15.97 -8.96 -8.02
CA ARG A 209 -16.91 -8.38 -7.05
C ARG A 209 -16.21 -7.42 -6.09
N PHE A 210 -14.93 -7.66 -5.77
CA PHE A 210 -14.12 -6.72 -5.00
C PHE A 210 -13.92 -5.40 -5.76
N LYS A 211 -13.64 -5.48 -7.06
CA LYS A 211 -13.57 -4.29 -7.93
C LYS A 211 -14.88 -3.51 -7.94
N ASP A 212 -16.02 -4.19 -8.11
CA ASP A 212 -17.35 -3.55 -8.07
C ASP A 212 -17.60 -2.86 -6.73
N LEU A 213 -17.21 -3.50 -5.62
CA LEU A 213 -17.29 -2.91 -4.28
C LEU A 213 -16.44 -1.63 -4.19
N CYS A 214 -15.20 -1.66 -4.69
CA CYS A 214 -14.31 -0.49 -4.69
C CYS A 214 -14.93 0.68 -5.46
N GLN A 215 -15.47 0.42 -6.67
CA GLN A 215 -16.13 1.44 -7.48
C GLN A 215 -17.34 2.05 -6.77
N ARG A 216 -18.16 1.23 -6.10
CA ARG A 216 -19.31 1.72 -5.31
C ARG A 216 -18.88 2.57 -4.12
N ILE A 217 -17.83 2.17 -3.42
CA ILE A 217 -17.28 2.95 -2.30
C ILE A 217 -16.80 4.33 -2.79
N CYS A 218 -16.15 4.39 -3.95
CA CYS A 218 -15.60 5.64 -4.49
C CYS A 218 -16.62 6.48 -5.28
N ASN A 219 -17.85 5.99 -5.51
CA ASN A 219 -18.92 6.73 -6.18
C ASN A 219 -19.93 7.36 -5.21
N ASN A 220 -19.78 7.12 -3.91
CA ASN A 220 -20.57 7.77 -2.85
C ASN A 220 -19.84 9.00 -2.29
#